data_AF-A0A7L4TCU0-F1
#
_entry.id   AF-A0A7L4TCU0-F1
#
_cell.length_a   1.000
_cell.length_b   1.000
_cell.length_c   1.000
_cell.angle_alpha   90.00
_cell.angle_beta   90.00
_cell.angle_gamma   90.00
#
_symmetry.space_group_name_H-M   'P 1'
#
loop_
_entity.id
_entity.type
_entity.pdbx_description
1 polymer ?
#
loop_
_entity_poly.entity_id
_entity_poly.type
_entity_poly.pdbx_seq_one_letter_code
_entity_poly.pdbx_strand_id
1 'polypeptide(L)'
;LDKSTEYIQSTYQARFLFEITFGEETIRFFQMNEFMLELLYHPYKEQLGCHVAWQVDSIDHMLDHLEIVDGNQVEGPYQFENGWTSLFLEVDEKLYVEWVEETSL
;
A
#
# COMPACT_ATOMS: atom_id res chain seq x y z
N LEU A 1 13.97 -10.53 1.67
CA LEU A 1 13.03 -10.29 0.56
C LEU A 1 12.82 -11.53 -0.32
N ASP A 2 13.87 -12.06 -0.97
CA ASP A 2 13.71 -13.17 -1.94
C ASP A 2 13.10 -14.46 -1.38
N LYS A 3 13.51 -14.91 -0.19
CA LYS A 3 12.89 -16.08 0.44
C LYS A 3 11.40 -15.90 0.70
N SER A 4 10.98 -14.70 1.10
CA SER A 4 9.57 -14.38 1.32
C SER A 4 8.81 -14.32 0.00
N THR A 5 9.44 -13.80 -1.06
CA THR A 5 8.93 -13.83 -2.43
C THR A 5 8.70 -15.28 -2.90
N GLU A 6 9.70 -16.15 -2.79
CA GLU A 6 9.57 -17.57 -3.14
C GLU A 6 8.46 -18.26 -2.35
N TYR A 7 8.37 -17.99 -1.04
CA TYR A 7 7.33 -18.53 -0.19
C TYR A 7 5.93 -18.08 -0.63
N ILE A 8 5.75 -16.78 -0.90
CA ILE A 8 4.46 -16.22 -1.34
C ILE A 8 4.04 -16.83 -2.68
N GLN A 9 4.96 -16.90 -3.64
CA GLN A 9 4.68 -17.45 -4.97
C GLN A 9 4.35 -18.94 -4.91
N SER A 10 5.08 -19.73 -4.10
CA SER A 10 4.87 -21.18 -4.03
C SER A 10 3.65 -21.57 -3.17
N THR A 11 3.43 -20.88 -2.06
CA THR A 11 2.38 -21.24 -1.08
C THR A 11 1.02 -20.70 -1.51
N TYR A 12 0.96 -19.44 -1.93
CA TYR A 12 -0.29 -18.77 -2.30
C TYR A 12 -0.54 -18.76 -3.81
N GLN A 13 0.37 -19.35 -4.60
CA GLN A 13 0.32 -19.32 -6.07
C GLN A 13 0.24 -17.87 -6.61
N ALA A 14 0.75 -16.91 -5.84
CA ALA A 14 0.67 -15.50 -6.19
C ALA A 14 1.70 -15.18 -7.29
N ARG A 15 1.30 -14.39 -8.28
CA ARG A 15 2.17 -14.01 -9.40
C ARG A 15 2.83 -12.67 -9.10
N PHE A 16 4.16 -12.62 -9.07
CA PHE A 16 4.89 -11.36 -8.99
C PHE A 16 4.51 -10.43 -10.14
N LEU A 17 4.25 -9.16 -9.82
CA LEU A 17 3.87 -8.13 -10.78
C LEU A 17 5.05 -7.19 -11.03
N PHE A 18 5.41 -6.42 -10.01
CA PHE A 18 6.46 -5.42 -10.06
C PHE A 18 6.96 -5.09 -8.66
N GLU A 19 8.03 -4.30 -8.61
CA GLU A 19 8.64 -3.77 -7.38
C GLU A 19 8.74 -2.25 -7.53
N ILE A 20 8.45 -1.52 -6.45
CA ILE A 20 8.72 -0.08 -6.35
C ILE A 20 9.56 0.20 -5.10
N THR A 21 10.21 1.37 -5.09
CA THR A 21 10.85 1.90 -3.89
C THR A 21 10.08 3.12 -3.42
N PHE A 22 9.79 3.19 -2.12
CA PHE A 22 9.18 4.35 -1.49
C PHE A 22 10.02 4.76 -0.28
N GLY A 23 10.76 5.87 -0.42
CA GLY A 23 11.77 6.25 0.57
C GLY A 23 12.88 5.20 0.69
N GLU A 24 13.00 4.58 1.87
CA GLU A 24 13.96 3.49 2.14
C GLU A 24 13.30 2.10 2.09
N GLU A 25 12.01 2.03 1.75
CA GLU A 25 11.23 0.79 1.72
C GLU A 25 11.15 0.23 0.31
N THR A 26 11.29 -1.09 0.21
CA THR A 26 11.05 -1.85 -1.01
C THR A 26 9.70 -2.54 -0.90
N ILE A 27 8.84 -2.35 -1.89
CA ILE A 27 7.51 -2.95 -1.95
C ILE A 27 7.42 -3.84 -3.17
N ARG A 28 7.16 -5.14 -2.96
CA ARG A 28 6.90 -6.10 -4.04
C ARG A 28 5.41 -6.41 -4.12
N PHE A 29 4.83 -6.25 -5.31
CA PHE A 29 3.42 -6.51 -5.57
C PHE A 29 3.21 -7.87 -6.21
N PHE A 30 2.20 -8.59 -5.75
CA PHE A 30 1.82 -9.90 -6.26
C PHE A 30 0.32 -9.95 -6.55
N GLN A 31 -0.05 -10.50 -7.71
CA GLN A 31 -1.44 -10.84 -7.99
C GLN A 31 -1.82 -12.13 -7.26
N MET A 32 -2.91 -12.09 -6.49
CA MET A 32 -3.50 -13.24 -5.82
C MET A 32 -5.02 -13.22 -6.00
N ASN A 33 -5.52 -13.90 -7.04
CA ASN A 33 -6.92 -13.87 -7.46
C ASN A 33 -7.41 -12.44 -7.71
N GLU A 34 -8.40 -11.96 -6.96
CA GLU A 34 -8.95 -10.60 -7.04
C GLU A 34 -8.20 -9.59 -6.17
N PHE A 35 -7.20 -10.05 -5.39
CA PHE A 35 -6.41 -9.20 -4.50
C PHE A 35 -5.02 -8.94 -5.08
N MET A 36 -4.47 -7.78 -4.74
CA MET A 36 -3.05 -7.51 -4.80
C MET A 36 -2.45 -7.67 -3.40
N LEU A 37 -1.36 -8.41 -3.30
CA LEU A 37 -0.61 -8.56 -2.06
C LEU A 37 0.68 -7.74 -2.15
N GLU A 38 0.94 -6.96 -1.11
CA GLU A 38 2.17 -6.21 -0.95
C GLU A 38 3.10 -6.89 0.05
N LEU A 39 4.36 -7.06 -0.34
CA LEU A 39 5.44 -7.43 0.56
C LEU A 39 6.33 -6.22 0.78
N LEU A 40 6.15 -5.60 1.94
CA LEU A 40 6.93 -4.46 2.39
C LEU A 40 8.22 -4.93 3.06
N TYR A 41 9.32 -4.24 2.78
CA TYR A 41 10.63 -4.50 3.38
C TYR A 41 11.39 -3.22 3.62
N HIS A 42 11.87 -3.05 4.85
CA HIS A 42 12.78 -1.99 5.23
C HIS A 42 14.11 -2.61 5.74
N PRO A 43 15.29 -2.15 5.29
CA PRO A 43 16.57 -2.76 5.67
C PRO A 43 16.93 -2.62 7.16
N TYR A 44 16.48 -1.54 7.81
CA TYR A 44 16.84 -1.19 9.18
C TYR A 44 15.68 -1.23 10.20
N LYS A 45 14.44 -1.45 9.75
CA LYS A 45 13.25 -1.43 10.61
C LYS A 45 12.46 -2.71 10.44
N GLU A 46 12.08 -3.32 11.56
CA GLU A 46 11.08 -4.38 11.56
C GLU A 46 9.72 -3.71 11.37
N GLN A 47 9.08 -3.98 10.22
CA GLN A 47 7.71 -3.53 9.99
C GLN A 47 6.75 -4.51 10.67
N LEU A 48 6.03 -4.02 11.68
CA LEU A 48 5.06 -4.79 12.45
C LEU A 48 3.60 -4.44 12.11
N GLY A 49 3.40 -3.54 11.15
CA GLY A 49 2.08 -3.12 10.69
C GLY A 49 1.63 -3.86 9.44
N CYS A 50 0.32 -4.00 9.28
CA CYS A 50 -0.31 -4.29 8.01
C CYS A 50 -1.42 -3.27 7.79
N HIS A 51 -1.68 -2.97 6.52
CA HIS A 51 -2.79 -2.10 6.13
C HIS A 51 -3.67 -2.84 5.13
N VAL A 52 -4.85 -2.29 4.90
CA VAL A 52 -5.71 -2.68 3.78
C VAL A 52 -5.83 -1.46 2.88
N ALA A 53 -5.59 -1.66 1.59
CA ALA A 53 -5.69 -0.62 0.57
C ALA A 53 -6.96 -0.79 -0.27
N TRP A 54 -7.65 0.30 -0.52
CA TRP A 54 -8.80 0.38 -1.42
C TRP A 54 -8.42 1.17 -2.66
N GLN A 55 -8.59 0.55 -3.82
CA GLN A 55 -8.50 1.27 -5.08
C GLN A 55 -9.69 2.25 -5.19
N VAL A 56 -9.39 3.52 -5.47
CA VAL A 56 -10.38 4.59 -5.66
C VAL A 56 -10.20 5.28 -6.99
N ASP A 57 -11.29 5.89 -7.47
CA ASP A 57 -11.29 6.65 -8.71
C ASP A 57 -10.63 8.04 -8.56
N SER A 58 -10.62 8.60 -7.35
CA SER A 58 -10.09 9.93 -7.06
C SER A 58 -9.66 10.10 -5.60
N ILE A 59 -8.37 10.34 -5.37
CA ILE A 59 -7.83 10.69 -4.04
C ILE A 59 -8.29 12.08 -3.60
N ASP A 60 -8.40 13.04 -4.52
CA ASP A 60 -8.90 14.39 -4.21
C ASP A 60 -10.31 14.33 -3.61
N HIS A 61 -11.19 13.50 -4.17
CA HIS A 61 -12.53 13.29 -3.62
C HIS A 61 -12.50 12.63 -2.23
N MET A 62 -11.54 11.75 -1.96
CA MET A 62 -11.37 11.14 -0.64
C MET A 62 -10.92 12.14 0.42
N LEU A 63 -9.99 13.05 0.07
CA LEU A 63 -9.54 14.12 0.96
C LEU A 63 -10.71 15.00 1.41
N ASP A 64 -11.54 15.46 0.46
CA ASP A 64 -12.73 16.27 0.76
C ASP A 64 -13.69 15.59 1.76
N HIS A 65 -13.78 14.25 1.73
CA HIS A 65 -14.62 13.48 2.64
C HIS A 65 -13.99 13.25 4.02
N LEU A 66 -12.66 13.13 4.08
CA LEU A 66 -11.94 12.82 5.31
C LEU A 66 -11.67 14.05 6.18
N GLU A 67 -11.52 15.24 5.58
CA GLU A 67 -11.41 16.51 6.33
C GLU A 67 -12.62 16.80 7.24
N ILE A 68 -13.75 16.12 7.00
CA ILE A 68 -14.98 16.25 7.78
C ILE A 68 -14.94 15.41 9.08
N VAL A 69 -14.03 14.44 9.18
CA VAL A 69 -13.93 13.51 10.32
C VAL A 69 -12.89 14.02 11.32
N ASP A 70 -13.36 14.82 12.28
CA ASP A 70 -12.54 15.45 13.32
C ASP A 70 -11.79 14.40 14.16
N GLY A 71 -10.45 14.49 14.22
CA GLY A 71 -9.61 13.76 15.18
C GLY A 71 -8.68 12.66 14.64
N ASN A 72 -8.74 12.29 13.36
CA ASN A 72 -7.82 11.29 12.81
C ASN A 72 -6.62 11.91 12.09
N GLN A 73 -5.46 11.24 12.14
CA GLN A 73 -4.27 11.64 11.38
C GLN A 73 -4.34 11.03 9.98
N VAL A 74 -4.58 11.90 8.99
CA VAL A 74 -4.49 11.56 7.57
C VAL A 74 -3.10 11.95 7.09
N GLU A 75 -2.41 11.03 6.43
CA GLU A 75 -1.09 11.23 5.83
C GLU A 75 -1.15 11.11 4.30
N GLY A 76 -0.41 11.98 3.61
CA GLY A 76 -0.40 12.07 2.15
C GLY A 76 -1.14 13.32 1.62
N PRO A 77 -1.49 13.34 0.33
CA PRO A 77 -1.29 12.27 -0.66
C PRO A 77 0.18 12.08 -1.02
N TYR A 78 0.61 10.82 -1.15
CA TYR A 78 1.95 10.44 -1.63
C TYR A 78 1.88 9.96 -3.06
N GLN A 79 2.81 10.43 -3.90
CA GLN A 79 2.93 9.94 -5.26
C GLN A 79 4.07 8.92 -5.36
N PHE A 80 3.75 7.74 -5.89
CA PHE A 80 4.71 6.67 -6.15
C PHE A 80 5.34 6.80 -7.54
N GLU A 81 6.50 6.16 -7.73
CA GLU A 81 7.26 6.22 -8.99
C GLU A 81 6.50 5.63 -10.19
N ASN A 82 5.55 4.73 -9.95
CA ASN A 82 4.68 4.14 -10.97
C ASN A 82 3.49 5.04 -11.34
N GLY A 83 3.40 6.25 -10.78
CA GLY A 83 2.34 7.23 -11.04
C GLY A 83 1.11 7.09 -10.15
N TRP A 84 1.07 6.09 -9.27
CA TRP A 84 -0.03 5.91 -8.32
C TRP A 84 0.02 6.99 -7.23
N THR A 85 -1.14 7.33 -6.70
CA THR A 85 -1.27 8.26 -5.59
C THR A 85 -1.95 7.55 -4.42
N SER A 86 -1.41 7.71 -3.21
CA SER A 86 -1.92 7.04 -2.03
C SER A 86 -2.19 8.01 -0.88
N LEU A 87 -3.24 7.72 -0.10
CA LEU A 87 -3.64 8.44 1.10
C LEU A 87 -3.82 7.45 2.24
N PHE A 88 -3.22 7.74 3.39
CA PHE A 88 -3.27 6.88 4.57
C PHE A 88 -4.08 7.52 5.69
N LEU A 89 -4.87 6.71 6.38
CA LEU A 89 -5.56 7.07 7.62
C LEU A 89 -5.07 6.14 8.72
N GLU A 90 -4.47 6.72 9.76
CA GLU A 90 -4.16 5.98 10.99
C GLU A 90 -5.45 5.77 11.79
N VAL A 91 -5.86 4.51 11.94
CA VAL A 91 -7.05 4.13 12.72
C VAL A 91 -6.65 3.82 14.17
N ASP A 92 -5.50 3.19 14.36
CA ASP A 92 -4.80 3.00 15.64
C ASP A 92 -3.29 2.84 15.40
N GLU A 93 -2.49 2.70 16.47
CA GLU A 93 -1.01 2.66 16.41
C GLU A 93 -0.41 1.61 15.44
N LYS A 94 -1.20 0.65 14.93
CA LYS A 94 -0.72 -0.45 14.08
C LYS A 94 -1.56 -0.70 12.84
N LEU A 95 -2.74 -0.09 12.73
CA LEU A 95 -3.66 -0.29 11.63
C LEU A 95 -3.82 1.00 10.83
N TYR A 96 -3.44 0.92 9.57
CA TYR A 96 -3.67 1.96 8.59
C TYR A 96 -4.72 1.50 7.58
N VAL A 97 -5.58 2.43 7.17
CA VAL A 97 -6.42 2.29 5.98
C VAL A 97 -5.77 3.12 4.88
N GLU A 98 -5.58 2.50 3.72
CA GLU A 98 -5.03 3.17 2.56
C GLU A 98 -6.10 3.31 1.47
N TRP A 99 -6.12 4.45 0.80
CA TRP A 99 -6.78 4.60 -0.49
C TRP A 99 -5.72 4.85 -1.55
N VAL A 100 -5.82 4.14 -2.67
CA VAL A 100 -4.88 4.24 -3.78
C VAL A 100 -5.62 4.56 -5.07
N GLU A 101 -5.22 5.64 -5.74
CA GLU A 101 -5.63 5.94 -7.10
C GLU A 101 -4.55 5.43 -8.05
N GLU A 102 -4.90 4.40 -8.81
CA GLU A 102 -4.05 3.87 -9.87
C GLU A 102 -4.23 4.70 -11.13
N THR A 103 -3.14 5.21 -11.69
CA THR A 103 -3.17 5.74 -13.05
C THR A 103 -3.33 4.58 -14.03
N SER A 104 -4.44 4.56 -14.77
CA SER A 104 -4.62 3.62 -15.87
C SER A 104 -3.53 3.89 -16.93
N LEU A 105 -2.76 2.86 -17.29
CA LEU A 105 -1.86 2.88 -18.46
C LEU A 105 -2.65 2.97 -19.76
#